data_AF-A0A321LN84-F1
#
_entry.id   AF-A0A321LN84-F1
#
_cell.length_a   1.000
_cell.length_b   1.000
_cell.length_c   1.000
_cell.angle_alpha   90.00
_cell.angle_beta   90.00
_cell.angle_gamma   90.00
#
_symmetry.space_group_name_H-M   'P 1'
#
loop_
_entity.id
_entity.type
_entity.pdbx_description
1 polymer ?
#
loop_
_entity_poly.entity_id
_entity_poly.type
_entity_poly.pdbx_seq_one_letter_code
_entity_poly.pdbx_strand_id
1 'polypeptide(L)'
;MPKDRVAEYSRQWGPLSQQRVLDVALAWSIINSHLDVADFLLQHGADINPTWSSHEPASIPDELVWHRNYEAMQFLIDPGIDMTIKDHRWNSTAQGWARYVTNDEKMTQWLEEAERQQKR
;
A
#
# COMPACT_ATOMS: atom_id res chain seq x y z
N MET A 1 0.99 -17.32 18.04
CA MET A 1 0.55 -15.94 17.75
C MET A 1 1.36 -14.99 18.61
N PRO A 2 2.17 -14.08 18.02
CA PRO A 2 2.83 -13.02 18.77
C PRO A 2 1.77 -12.15 19.46
N LYS A 3 1.89 -11.95 20.78
CA LYS A 3 0.89 -11.25 21.61
C LYS A 3 0.75 -9.76 21.27
N ASP A 4 1.76 -9.22 20.59
CA ASP A 4 1.96 -7.84 20.20
C ASP A 4 1.18 -7.41 18.96
N ARG A 5 0.62 -8.35 18.17
CA ARG A 5 -0.09 -8.02 16.92
C ARG A 5 -1.61 -8.12 16.96
N VAL A 6 -2.21 -8.37 18.13
CA VAL A 6 -3.67 -8.57 18.26
C VAL A 6 -4.47 -7.38 17.70
N ALA A 7 -3.99 -6.15 17.90
CA ALA A 7 -4.65 -4.94 17.39
C ALA A 7 -4.60 -4.82 15.85
N GLU A 8 -3.46 -5.16 15.24
CA GLU A 8 -3.24 -5.19 13.80
C GLU A 8 -4.12 -6.26 13.13
N TYR A 9 -4.12 -7.48 13.66
CA TYR A 9 -5.00 -8.56 13.19
C TYR A 9 -6.48 -8.21 13.35
N SER A 10 -6.87 -7.52 14.43
CA SER A 10 -8.26 -7.09 14.61
C SER A 10 -8.66 -6.02 13.59
N ARG A 11 -7.73 -5.23 13.07
CA ARG A 11 -8.03 -4.28 11.97
C ARG A 11 -8.13 -5.00 10.62
N GLN A 12 -7.20 -5.92 10.34
CA GLN A 12 -7.17 -6.64 9.08
C GLN A 12 -8.27 -7.70 8.95
N TRP A 13 -8.60 -8.40 10.06
CA TRP A 13 -9.49 -9.57 10.11
C TRP A 13 -10.61 -9.48 11.15
N GLY A 14 -10.82 -8.31 11.76
CA GLY A 14 -11.93 -8.09 12.71
C GLY A 14 -13.31 -8.03 12.05
N PRO A 15 -14.37 -7.69 12.80
CA PRO A 15 -15.71 -7.59 12.24
C PRO A 15 -15.76 -6.62 11.05
N LEU A 16 -16.58 -6.95 10.04
CA LEU A 16 -16.79 -6.08 8.88
C LEU A 16 -17.42 -4.76 9.33
N SER A 17 -16.67 -3.67 9.21
CA SER A 17 -17.14 -2.30 9.40
C SER A 17 -17.24 -1.57 8.05
N GLN A 18 -17.98 -0.46 8.00
CA GLN A 18 -18.05 0.38 6.81
C GLN A 18 -16.65 0.83 6.35
N GLN A 19 -15.80 1.23 7.30
CA GLN A 19 -14.42 1.62 7.01
C GLN A 19 -13.64 0.48 6.35
N ARG A 20 -13.69 -0.72 6.92
CA ARG A 20 -12.97 -1.88 6.37
C ARG A 20 -13.43 -2.22 4.95
N VAL A 21 -14.71 -2.04 4.64
CA VAL A 21 -15.22 -2.22 3.27
C VAL A 21 -14.62 -1.19 2.32
N LEU A 22 -14.58 0.09 2.71
CA LEU A 22 -13.96 1.17 1.93
C LEU A 22 -12.47 0.90 1.68
N ASP A 23 -11.73 0.56 2.73
CA ASP A 23 -10.29 0.28 2.68
C ASP A 23 -9.94 -0.89 1.76
N VAL A 24 -10.69 -1.98 1.86
CA VAL A 24 -10.52 -3.16 1.00
C VAL A 24 -10.89 -2.84 -0.44
N ALA A 25 -11.98 -2.10 -0.67
CA ALA A 25 -12.39 -1.68 -2.01
C ALA A 25 -11.34 -0.77 -2.65
N LEU A 26 -10.75 0.15 -1.86
CA LEU A 26 -9.70 1.04 -2.32
C LEU A 26 -8.49 0.23 -2.79
N ALA A 27 -8.02 -0.72 -1.98
CA ALA A 27 -6.92 -1.59 -2.34
C ALA A 27 -7.14 -2.32 -3.67
N TRP A 28 -8.31 -2.96 -3.84
CA TRP A 28 -8.65 -3.66 -5.08
C TRP A 28 -8.76 -2.72 -6.29
N SER A 29 -9.30 -1.51 -6.11
CA SER A 29 -9.39 -0.53 -7.19
C SER A 29 -8.00 -0.09 -7.68
N ILE A 30 -7.06 0.13 -6.76
CA ILE A 30 -5.71 0.58 -7.08
C ILE A 30 -4.91 -0.52 -7.79
N ILE A 31 -4.90 -1.75 -7.27
CA ILE A 31 -4.11 -2.84 -7.88
C ILE A 31 -4.62 -3.24 -9.28
N ASN A 32 -5.89 -2.94 -9.58
CA ASN A 32 -6.48 -3.13 -10.91
C ASN A 32 -6.46 -1.85 -11.77
N SER A 33 -5.81 -0.77 -11.32
CA SER A 33 -5.74 0.53 -12.00
C SER A 33 -7.10 1.18 -12.29
N HIS A 34 -8.12 0.91 -11.48
CA HIS A 34 -9.40 1.62 -11.52
C HIS A 34 -9.32 2.90 -10.68
N LEU A 35 -8.51 3.86 -11.15
CA LEU A 35 -8.13 5.05 -10.36
C LEU A 35 -9.29 6.03 -10.15
N ASP A 36 -10.29 6.02 -11.03
CA ASP A 36 -11.54 6.76 -10.87
C ASP A 36 -12.36 6.24 -9.68
N VAL A 37 -12.44 4.92 -9.53
CA VAL A 37 -13.05 4.26 -8.37
C VAL A 37 -12.23 4.51 -7.11
N ALA A 38 -10.90 4.47 -7.22
CA ALA A 38 -10.01 4.76 -6.09
C ALA A 38 -10.21 6.20 -5.58
N ASP A 39 -10.25 7.19 -6.48
CA ASP A 39 -10.50 8.59 -6.13
C ASP A 39 -11.86 8.78 -5.46
N PHE A 40 -12.91 8.16 -6.01
CA PHE A 40 -14.23 8.15 -5.38
C PHE A 40 -14.18 7.58 -3.95
N LEU A 41 -13.50 6.46 -3.73
CA LEU A 41 -13.41 5.84 -2.40
C LEU A 41 -12.65 6.70 -1.41
N LEU A 42 -11.56 7.37 -1.83
CA LEU A 42 -10.83 8.33 -1.00
C LEU A 42 -11.70 9.52 -0.60
N GLN A 43 -12.48 10.07 -1.53
CA GLN A 43 -13.45 11.15 -1.23
C GLN A 43 -14.54 10.71 -0.24
N HIS A 44 -14.82 9.42 -0.17
CA HIS A 44 -15.78 8.82 0.75
C HIS A 44 -15.15 8.23 2.02
N GLY A 45 -13.89 8.56 2.30
CA GLY A 45 -13.24 8.29 3.58
C GLY A 45 -12.51 6.95 3.66
N ALA A 46 -12.22 6.28 2.54
CA ALA A 46 -11.25 5.19 2.54
C ALA A 46 -9.89 5.68 3.06
N ASP A 47 -9.24 4.88 3.90
CA ASP A 47 -7.91 5.19 4.40
C ASP A 47 -6.86 4.94 3.30
N ILE A 48 -6.02 5.94 2.99
CA ILE A 48 -4.92 5.82 2.02
C ILE A 48 -3.83 4.84 2.48
N ASN A 49 -3.75 4.56 3.78
CA ASN A 49 -2.84 3.62 4.41
C ASN A 49 -3.57 2.41 5.01
N PRO A 50 -4.38 1.67 4.23
CA PRO A 50 -5.26 0.66 4.79
C PRO A 50 -4.44 -0.54 5.29
N THR A 51 -4.89 -1.16 6.39
CA THR A 51 -4.39 -2.47 6.80
C THR A 51 -5.02 -3.55 5.91
N TRP A 52 -4.53 -3.66 4.66
CA TRP A 52 -5.01 -4.59 3.65
C TRP A 52 -3.88 -5.48 3.12
N SER A 53 -4.24 -6.71 2.74
CA SER A 53 -3.36 -7.61 2.00
C SER A 53 -4.17 -8.63 1.19
N SER A 54 -3.84 -8.79 -0.09
CA SER A 54 -4.36 -9.81 -1.04
C SER A 54 -3.97 -11.23 -0.64
N HIS A 55 -2.77 -11.40 -0.11
CA HIS A 55 -2.19 -12.64 0.36
C HIS A 55 -1.08 -12.30 1.36
N GLU A 56 -1.02 -13.01 2.48
CA GLU A 56 -0.05 -12.73 3.54
C GLU A 56 1.39 -12.58 2.99
N PRO A 57 2.07 -11.44 3.22
CA PRO A 57 1.57 -10.09 3.47
C PRO A 57 2.23 -9.08 2.50
N ALA A 58 1.51 -8.66 1.47
CA ALA A 58 1.86 -7.50 0.65
C ALA A 58 0.91 -6.33 0.96
N SER A 59 1.45 -5.11 1.04
CA SER A 59 0.67 -3.87 1.05
C SER A 59 0.32 -3.45 -0.39
N ILE A 60 -0.54 -2.44 -0.57
CA ILE A 60 -0.85 -1.93 -1.91
C ILE A 60 0.44 -1.50 -2.63
N PRO A 61 1.35 -0.69 -2.04
CA PRO A 61 2.62 -0.35 -2.66
C PRO A 61 3.46 -1.55 -3.11
N ASP A 62 3.53 -2.62 -2.30
CA ASP A 62 4.34 -3.80 -2.62
C ASP A 62 3.79 -4.55 -3.83
N GLU A 63 2.45 -4.68 -3.94
CA GLU A 63 1.80 -5.27 -5.11
C GLU A 63 2.05 -4.44 -6.37
N LEU A 64 1.98 -3.11 -6.27
CA LEU A 64 2.26 -2.23 -7.40
C LEU A 64 3.72 -2.32 -7.86
N VAL A 65 4.66 -2.55 -6.94
CA VAL A 65 6.06 -2.85 -7.27
C VAL A 65 6.18 -4.16 -8.04
N TRP A 66 5.50 -5.22 -7.57
CA TRP A 66 5.49 -6.52 -8.24
C TRP A 66 4.96 -6.42 -9.67
N HIS A 67 3.90 -5.63 -9.87
CA HIS A 67 3.29 -5.38 -11.18
C HIS A 67 3.97 -4.28 -12.00
N ARG A 68 5.01 -3.61 -11.46
CA ARG A 68 5.70 -2.46 -12.08
C ARG A 68 4.75 -1.33 -12.50
N ASN A 69 3.72 -1.09 -11.70
CA ASN A 69 2.65 -0.15 -12.00
C ASN A 69 2.96 1.26 -11.46
N TYR A 70 3.73 2.02 -12.24
CA TYR A 70 4.13 3.39 -11.89
C TYR A 70 2.94 4.36 -11.80
N GLU A 71 1.92 4.18 -12.63
CA GLU A 71 0.76 5.09 -12.68
C GLU A 71 -0.07 4.99 -11.40
N ALA A 72 -0.46 3.78 -11.01
CA ALA A 72 -1.19 3.56 -9.77
C ALA A 72 -0.35 3.91 -8.54
N MET A 73 0.97 3.70 -8.58
CA MET A 73 1.85 4.10 -7.49
C MET A 73 1.94 5.64 -7.39
N GLN A 74 2.06 6.35 -8.51
CA GLN A 74 2.05 7.82 -8.51
C GLN A 74 0.71 8.36 -7.97
N PHE A 75 -0.41 7.74 -8.34
CA PHE A 75 -1.74 8.06 -7.79
C PHE A 75 -1.80 7.98 -6.26
N LEU A 76 -0.99 7.12 -5.62
CA LEU A 76 -0.90 7.04 -4.16
C LEU A 76 0.12 8.03 -3.57
N ILE A 77 1.22 8.26 -4.28
CA ILE A 77 2.27 9.20 -3.87
C ILE A 77 1.72 10.62 -3.80
N ASP A 78 0.93 11.03 -4.80
CA ASP A 78 0.36 12.37 -4.92
C ASP A 78 -0.49 12.80 -3.70
N PRO A 79 -1.44 11.98 -3.19
CA PRO A 79 -2.19 12.29 -1.96
C PRO A 79 -1.42 12.01 -0.67
N GLY A 80 -0.17 11.54 -0.73
CA GLY A 80 0.69 11.38 0.44
C GLY A 80 0.56 10.06 1.18
N ILE A 81 0.49 8.93 0.46
CA ILE A 81 0.64 7.61 1.08
C ILE A 81 1.92 7.53 1.93
N ASP A 82 1.86 6.85 3.07
CA ASP A 82 3.02 6.60 3.92
C ASP A 82 3.90 5.51 3.29
N MET A 83 4.93 5.95 2.57
CA MET A 83 5.87 5.05 1.90
C MET A 83 6.88 4.38 2.86
N THR A 84 6.80 4.67 4.15
CA THR A 84 7.67 4.09 5.17
C THR A 84 7.07 2.84 5.81
N ILE A 85 5.80 2.52 5.50
CA ILE A 85 5.13 1.30 5.93
C ILE A 85 5.93 0.08 5.46
N LYS A 86 6.13 -0.85 6.38
CA LYS A 86 6.86 -2.09 6.14
C LYS A 86 5.92 -3.28 6.10
N ASP A 87 6.11 -4.13 5.10
CA ASP A 87 5.41 -5.39 4.99
C ASP A 87 5.75 -6.33 6.16
N HIS A 88 4.85 -7.27 6.45
CA HIS A 88 5.01 -8.13 7.62
C HIS A 88 5.95 -9.32 7.43
N ARG A 89 6.33 -9.67 6.19
CA ARG A 89 7.11 -10.87 5.85
C ARG A 89 8.60 -10.58 5.84
N TRP A 90 8.99 -9.48 5.23
CA TRP A 90 10.38 -9.09 5.09
C TRP A 90 10.72 -7.82 5.85
N ASN A 91 9.74 -7.18 6.50
CA ASN A 91 9.94 -5.92 7.20
C ASN A 91 10.56 -4.88 6.25
N SER A 92 10.06 -4.85 5.01
CA SER A 92 10.57 -4.03 3.92
C SER A 92 9.51 -3.04 3.43
N THR A 93 9.96 -1.88 2.97
CA THR A 93 9.10 -0.91 2.26
C THR A 93 9.01 -1.28 0.78
N ALA A 94 8.12 -0.60 0.04
CA ALA A 94 8.01 -0.74 -1.42
C ALA A 94 9.35 -0.50 -2.15
N GLN A 95 10.15 0.46 -1.70
CA GLN A 95 11.50 0.70 -2.23
C GLN A 95 12.42 -0.50 -1.99
N GLY A 96 12.34 -1.13 -0.82
CA GLY A 96 13.09 -2.34 -0.52
C GLY A 96 12.61 -3.55 -1.34
N TRP A 97 11.31 -3.66 -1.61
CA TRP A 97 10.78 -4.66 -2.54
C TRP A 97 11.31 -4.47 -3.96
N ALA A 98 11.33 -3.24 -4.45
CA ALA A 98 11.89 -2.92 -5.76
C ALA A 98 13.36 -3.34 -5.84
N ARG A 99 14.14 -3.08 -4.78
CA ARG A 99 15.56 -3.39 -4.71
C ARG A 99 15.84 -4.89 -4.61
N TYR A 100 15.21 -5.57 -3.67
CA TYR A 100 15.63 -6.92 -3.25
C TYR A 100 14.75 -8.04 -3.82
N VAL A 101 13.49 -7.76 -4.16
CA VAL A 101 12.54 -8.78 -4.65
C VAL A 101 12.47 -8.78 -6.17
N THR A 102 12.26 -7.63 -6.78
CA THR A 102 12.11 -7.52 -8.25
C THR A 102 13.40 -7.12 -8.97
N ASN A 103 14.42 -6.72 -8.23
CA ASN A 103 15.71 -6.22 -8.72
C ASN A 103 15.52 -5.11 -9.78
N ASP A 104 14.55 -4.21 -9.54
CA ASP A 104 14.23 -3.04 -10.36
C ASP A 104 14.91 -1.79 -9.79
N GLU A 105 16.14 -1.54 -10.22
CA GLU A 105 16.92 -0.38 -9.78
C GLU A 105 16.28 0.96 -10.18
N LYS A 106 15.56 1.00 -11.31
CA LYS A 106 14.88 2.23 -11.76
C LYS A 106 13.74 2.57 -10.80
N MET A 107 12.89 1.60 -10.47
CA MET A 107 11.80 1.80 -9.51
C MET A 107 12.34 2.12 -8.12
N THR A 108 13.43 1.47 -7.72
CA THR A 108 14.12 1.72 -6.45
C THR A 108 14.52 3.19 -6.31
N GLN A 109 15.19 3.74 -7.33
CA GLN A 109 15.62 5.14 -7.33
C GLN A 109 14.44 6.11 -7.38
N TRP A 110 13.40 5.78 -8.14
CA TRP A 110 12.20 6.59 -8.24
C TRP A 110 11.45 6.69 -6.91
N LEU A 111 11.24 5.56 -6.22
CA LEU A 111 10.60 5.53 -4.90
C LEU A 111 11.44 6.22 -3.83
N GLU A 112 12.77 6.07 -3.87
CA GLU A 112 13.67 6.80 -2.96
C GLU A 112 13.56 8.32 -3.13
N GLU A 113 13.49 8.81 -4.38
CA GLU A 113 13.30 10.23 -4.64
C GLU A 113 11.93 10.72 -4.19
N ALA A 114 10.86 9.97 -4.48
CA ALA A 114 9.51 10.30 -4.02
C ALA A 114 9.46 10.43 -2.48
N GLU A 115 10.13 9.54 -1.75
CA GLU A 115 10.16 9.55 -0.28
C GLU A 115 10.89 10.78 0.26
N ARG A 116 12.00 11.15 -0.39
CA ARG A 116 12.73 12.38 -0.04
C ARG A 116 11.90 13.63 -0.29
N GLN A 117 11.06 13.64 -1.32
CA GLN A 117 10.20 14.78 -1.64
C GLN A 117 9.05 14.93 -0.63
N GLN A 118 8.41 13.84 -0.21
CA GLN A 118 7.35 13.88 0.81
C GLN A 118 7.83 14.37 2.19
N LYS A 119 9.13 14.27 2.49
CA LYS A 119 9.73 14.68 3.78
C LYS A 119 10.14 16.17 3.83
N ARG A 120 10.06 16.90 2.73
CA ARG A 120 10.44 18.32 2.63
C ARG A 120 9.26 19.23 2.90
#